data_AF-A0A2E4AA43-F1
#
_entry.id   AF-A0A2E4AA43-F1
#
_cell.length_a   1.000
_cell.length_b   1.000
_cell.length_c   1.000
_cell.angle_alpha   90.00
_cell.angle_beta   90.00
_cell.angle_gamma   90.00
#
_symmetry.space_group_name_H-M   'P 1'
#
loop_
_entity.id
_entity.type
_entity.pdbx_description
1 polymer ?
#
loop_
_entity_poly.entity_id
_entity_poly.type
_entity_poly.pdbx_seq_one_letter_code
_entity_poly.pdbx_strand_id
1 'polypeptide(L)'
;MHIKLYLAVTIILFGLSPIGHCIPQNFGGNLFGATFVPRKIANDFTDKLIATSLWKGNKLPGDWKRIPSIDQDNILRLTVSPVVFGNHPSSVYANYEGQELRSISIMYLDSEEFIRKKTSNNIKTNLTGLKREFRKIYNEISSKIEDQLYKTSKSTPSDAFVGNTKFLRTYYNDYQIRDLTIRLCLKEDNSISLIILRSKDVTKSYLSTEAKALDKNERRKKLEKNVLINNNGDRNIIDIPIFQQGKRPYCAVNTLGMATYYLGLRMSTDALAAGAKFRYIDSAKGSKMLDLYRAAAEESETTLQRGRSFDFKRAQKYLEKGLPIIVWRRFSFYRDQLHSAAAKGAELPAPTKEDRSQWPISKDDPGHASVITGFNKDTGEVIFMESWGINTRNKRMLASELEATSYATFYFKI
;
A
#
# COMPACT_ATOMS: atom_id res chain seq x y z
N MET A 1 49.42 13.23 44.30
CA MET A 1 49.41 13.19 42.81
C MET A 1 47.96 13.01 42.37
N HIS A 2 47.35 14.09 41.87
CA HIS A 2 45.93 14.18 41.55
C HIS A 2 45.63 13.56 40.18
N ILE A 3 44.70 12.63 40.10
CA ILE A 3 43.95 12.36 38.86
C ILE A 3 42.47 12.24 39.24
N LYS A 4 41.71 13.30 38.93
CA LYS A 4 40.24 13.29 38.91
C LYS A 4 39.80 12.61 37.62
N LEU A 5 39.14 11.46 37.72
CA LEU A 5 38.46 10.84 36.58
C LEU A 5 37.02 11.35 36.54
N TYR A 6 36.75 12.29 35.62
CA TYR A 6 35.38 12.73 35.33
C TYR A 6 34.68 11.63 34.51
N LEU A 7 33.72 10.94 35.12
CA LEU A 7 32.81 10.05 34.42
C LEU A 7 31.71 10.90 33.77
N ALA A 8 31.87 11.24 32.49
CA ALA A 8 30.81 11.83 31.69
C ALA A 8 29.81 10.73 31.33
N VAL A 9 28.71 10.66 32.09
CA VAL A 9 27.55 9.82 31.73
C VAL A 9 26.79 10.55 30.63
N THR A 10 27.10 10.22 29.37
CA THR A 10 26.30 10.64 28.22
C THR A 10 25.01 9.81 28.20
N ILE A 11 23.94 10.34 28.81
CA ILE A 11 22.59 9.82 28.60
C ILE A 11 22.19 10.17 27.17
N ILE A 12 22.36 9.23 26.25
CA ILE A 12 21.74 9.29 24.92
C ILE A 12 20.24 9.04 25.14
N LEU A 13 19.50 10.12 25.36
CA LEU A 13 18.05 10.15 25.21
C LEU A 13 17.75 9.86 23.74
N PHE A 14 17.49 8.59 23.40
CA PHE A 14 16.76 8.24 22.20
C PHE A 14 15.37 8.87 22.31
N GLY A 15 15.21 10.04 21.71
CA GLY A 15 13.91 10.63 21.47
C GLY A 15 13.11 9.70 20.57
N LEU A 16 12.28 8.85 21.18
CA LEU A 16 11.14 8.23 20.52
C LEU A 16 10.15 9.35 20.21
N SER A 17 10.36 10.05 19.10
CA SER A 17 9.32 10.89 18.53
C SER A 17 8.13 9.98 18.22
N PRO A 18 6.91 10.29 18.68
CA PRO A 18 5.72 9.56 18.26
C PRO A 18 5.62 9.68 16.74
N ILE A 19 5.75 8.55 16.05
CA ILE A 19 5.63 8.49 14.60
C ILE A 19 4.14 8.71 14.29
N GLY A 20 3.81 9.87 13.74
CA GLY A 20 2.43 10.28 13.43
C GLY A 20 1.81 9.57 12.22
N HIS A 21 1.82 8.24 12.19
CA HIS A 21 1.48 7.43 11.00
C HIS A 21 0.20 7.86 10.28
N CYS A 22 0.33 8.58 9.16
CA CYS A 22 -0.82 8.92 8.32
C CYS A 22 -1.48 7.71 7.69
N ILE A 23 -2.71 7.38 8.10
CA ILE A 23 -3.51 6.33 7.45
C ILE A 23 -3.96 6.81 6.06
N PRO A 24 -3.93 5.93 5.03
CA PRO A 24 -4.41 6.29 3.70
C PRO A 24 -5.82 6.91 3.75
N GLN A 25 -5.97 8.10 3.16
CA GLN A 25 -7.29 8.74 3.02
C GLN A 25 -8.12 8.18 1.87
N ASN A 26 -7.75 7.00 1.36
CA ASN A 26 -8.51 6.23 0.40
C ASN A 26 -9.09 5.01 1.09
N PHE A 27 -10.21 4.50 0.57
CA PHE A 27 -10.85 3.33 1.12
C PHE A 27 -9.89 2.12 1.12
N GLY A 28 -9.90 1.38 2.22
CA GLY A 28 -9.29 0.07 2.31
C GLY A 28 -7.86 0.03 2.84
N GLY A 29 -7.35 1.09 3.49
CA GLY A 29 -6.09 1.07 4.25
C GLY A 29 -4.94 0.30 3.59
N ASN A 30 -4.02 -0.24 4.38
CA ASN A 30 -3.02 -1.19 3.91
C ASN A 30 -3.53 -2.63 4.15
N LEU A 31 -4.69 -2.96 3.60
CA LEU A 31 -5.40 -4.19 3.96
C LEU A 31 -4.82 -5.44 3.30
N PHE A 32 -4.41 -6.40 4.12
CA PHE A 32 -4.20 -7.78 3.72
C PHE A 32 -5.54 -8.52 3.68
N GLY A 33 -6.17 -8.56 2.50
CA GLY A 33 -7.10 -9.61 2.03
C GLY A 33 -7.96 -10.38 3.04
N ALA A 34 -8.61 -9.77 4.04
CA ALA A 34 -9.48 -10.50 4.95
C ALA A 34 -10.76 -10.97 4.24
N THR A 35 -10.88 -12.30 4.04
CA THR A 35 -11.84 -12.97 3.14
C THR A 35 -13.10 -13.53 3.84
N PHE A 36 -13.67 -12.86 4.84
CA PHE A 36 -14.99 -13.28 5.34
C PHE A 36 -16.11 -12.34 4.88
N VAL A 37 -17.25 -12.88 4.47
CA VAL A 37 -18.43 -12.09 4.13
C VAL A 37 -19.20 -11.82 5.42
N PRO A 38 -19.33 -10.56 5.87
CA PRO A 38 -20.03 -10.26 7.12
C PRO A 38 -21.52 -10.56 7.00
N ARG A 39 -22.12 -11.15 8.03
CA ARG A 39 -23.57 -11.39 8.10
C ARG A 39 -24.30 -10.05 8.27
N LYS A 40 -25.35 -9.83 7.47
CA LYS A 40 -26.21 -8.64 7.60
C LYS A 40 -27.01 -8.70 8.90
N ILE A 41 -27.10 -7.57 9.62
CA ILE A 41 -27.93 -7.39 10.82
C ILE A 41 -28.75 -6.11 10.68
N ALA A 42 -29.99 -6.12 11.19
CA ALA A 42 -30.92 -4.99 11.01
C ALA A 42 -30.56 -3.74 11.83
N ASN A 43 -29.70 -3.87 12.84
CA ASN A 43 -29.30 -2.76 13.70
C ASN A 43 -28.65 -1.63 12.89
N ASP A 44 -29.05 -0.40 13.16
CA ASP A 44 -28.42 0.80 12.62
C ASP A 44 -27.29 1.27 13.54
N PHE A 45 -26.09 1.41 12.98
CA PHE A 45 -24.90 1.84 13.69
C PHE A 45 -24.51 3.29 13.37
N THR A 46 -25.24 4.00 12.50
CA THR A 46 -24.92 5.35 12.03
C THR A 46 -24.62 6.31 13.18
N ASP A 47 -25.57 6.52 14.09
CA ASP A 47 -25.41 7.44 15.22
C ASP A 47 -24.29 7.03 16.17
N LYS A 48 -24.05 5.71 16.31
CA LYS A 48 -22.99 5.18 17.16
C LYS A 48 -21.61 5.45 16.58
N LEU A 49 -21.44 5.35 15.25
CA LEU A 49 -20.17 5.55 14.57
C LEU A 49 -19.77 7.04 14.46
N ILE A 50 -20.74 7.96 14.51
CA ILE A 50 -20.51 9.42 14.51
C ILE A 50 -20.57 10.04 15.91
N ALA A 51 -20.84 9.26 16.95
CA ALA A 51 -20.91 9.77 18.32
C ALA A 51 -19.53 10.25 18.79
N THR A 52 -19.42 11.51 19.20
CA THR A 52 -18.17 12.12 19.71
C THR A 52 -17.50 11.30 20.81
N SER A 53 -18.28 10.59 21.63
CA SER A 53 -17.77 9.74 22.70
C SER A 53 -16.95 8.55 22.17
N LEU A 54 -17.32 7.98 21.02
CA LEU A 54 -16.56 6.91 20.35
C LEU A 54 -15.13 7.36 20.04
N TRP A 55 -15.00 8.58 19.49
CA TRP A 55 -13.75 9.15 19.03
C TRP A 55 -12.84 9.65 20.15
N LYS A 56 -13.33 9.64 21.40
CA LYS A 56 -12.59 9.97 22.63
C LYS A 56 -12.17 8.73 23.44
N GLY A 57 -12.17 7.56 22.82
CA GLY A 57 -11.65 6.31 23.42
C GLY A 57 -12.70 5.34 23.94
N ASN A 58 -13.99 5.56 23.65
CA ASN A 58 -15.02 4.57 23.98
C ASN A 58 -14.95 3.33 23.06
N LYS A 59 -15.58 2.25 23.52
CA LYS A 59 -15.67 0.98 22.78
C LYS A 59 -16.47 1.13 21.48
N LEU A 60 -15.93 0.58 20.38
CA LEU A 60 -16.64 0.48 19.11
C LEU A 60 -17.93 -0.36 19.23
N PRO A 61 -19.00 -0.02 18.48
CA PRO A 61 -20.23 -0.80 18.49
C PRO A 61 -20.05 -2.14 17.76
N GLY A 62 -20.56 -3.23 18.34
CA GLY A 62 -20.51 -4.57 17.77
C GLY A 62 -19.16 -5.29 17.96
N ASP A 63 -18.98 -6.38 17.21
CA ASP A 63 -17.80 -7.23 17.32
C ASP A 63 -16.79 -6.93 16.22
N TRP A 64 -15.53 -6.73 16.63
CA TRP A 64 -14.45 -6.34 15.73
C TRP A 64 -13.31 -7.34 15.81
N LYS A 65 -12.75 -7.69 14.65
CA LYS A 65 -11.58 -8.56 14.55
C LYS A 65 -10.38 -7.77 14.06
N ARG A 66 -9.26 -7.90 14.76
CA ARG A 66 -7.97 -7.40 14.29
C ARG A 66 -7.61 -8.10 12.98
N ILE A 67 -7.11 -7.32 12.04
CA ILE A 67 -6.60 -7.82 10.77
C ILE A 67 -5.15 -7.34 10.59
N PRO A 68 -4.33 -8.06 9.82
CA PRO A 68 -2.96 -7.64 9.58
C PRO A 68 -2.92 -6.23 8.96
N SER A 69 -1.97 -5.42 9.43
CA SER A 69 -1.66 -4.08 8.92
C SER A 69 -0.15 -3.93 8.81
N ILE A 70 0.27 -2.92 8.07
CA ILE A 70 1.64 -2.70 7.65
C ILE A 70 2.45 -1.89 8.66
N ASP A 71 1.82 -0.96 9.37
CA ASP A 71 2.51 0.07 10.18
C ASP A 71 2.46 -0.18 11.68
N GLN A 72 2.26 -1.43 12.11
CA GLN A 72 1.80 -1.73 13.49
C GLN A 72 0.46 -1.06 13.84
N ASP A 73 -0.18 -0.36 12.88
CA ASP A 73 -1.52 0.20 13.02
C ASP A 73 -2.50 -0.88 13.45
N ASN A 74 -3.28 -0.55 14.47
CA ASN A 74 -4.35 -1.43 14.93
C ASN A 74 -5.55 -1.25 13.99
N ILE A 75 -5.60 -2.03 12.91
CA ILE A 75 -6.77 -2.08 12.03
C ILE A 75 -7.72 -3.16 12.50
N LEU A 76 -8.97 -2.77 12.73
CA LEU A 76 -10.06 -3.66 13.10
C LEU A 76 -11.09 -3.71 11.99
N ARG A 77 -11.61 -4.91 11.69
CA ARG A 77 -12.73 -5.12 10.77
C ARG A 77 -13.97 -5.54 11.52
N LEU A 78 -15.09 -4.89 11.26
CA LEU A 78 -16.38 -5.26 11.84
C LEU A 78 -16.80 -6.63 11.30
N THR A 79 -17.24 -7.53 12.18
CA THR A 79 -17.57 -8.93 11.82
C THR A 79 -18.95 -9.09 11.18
N VAL A 80 -19.80 -8.08 11.34
CA VAL A 80 -21.18 -8.02 10.86
C VAL A 80 -21.37 -6.83 9.91
N SER A 81 -22.45 -6.85 9.14
CA SER A 81 -22.83 -5.77 8.22
C SER A 81 -24.12 -5.11 8.73
N PRO A 82 -24.01 -4.14 9.67
CA PRO A 82 -25.15 -3.38 10.16
C PRO A 82 -25.66 -2.41 9.09
N VAL A 83 -26.76 -1.73 9.36
CA VAL A 83 -27.13 -0.55 8.57
C VAL A 83 -26.21 0.60 8.98
N VAL A 84 -25.61 1.27 7.99
CA VAL A 84 -24.86 2.51 8.17
C VAL A 84 -25.22 3.46 7.04
N PHE A 85 -25.62 4.68 7.38
CA PHE A 85 -26.18 5.67 6.44
C PHE A 85 -27.25 5.05 5.52
N GLY A 86 -28.18 4.29 6.11
CA GLY A 86 -29.32 3.68 5.42
C GLY A 86 -28.99 2.45 4.57
N ASN A 87 -27.74 2.01 4.48
CA ASN A 87 -27.34 0.87 3.64
C ASN A 87 -26.49 -0.15 4.40
N HIS A 88 -26.47 -1.39 3.91
CA HIS A 88 -25.56 -2.42 4.42
C HIS A 88 -24.21 -2.32 3.70
N PRO A 89 -23.11 -2.00 4.40
CA PRO A 89 -21.79 -1.96 3.78
C PRO A 89 -21.28 -3.38 3.52
N SER A 90 -20.49 -3.55 2.45
CA SER A 90 -19.74 -4.79 2.19
C SER A 90 -18.60 -4.97 3.20
N SER A 91 -18.03 -3.88 3.70
CA SER A 91 -17.01 -3.91 4.75
C SER A 91 -16.91 -2.60 5.52
N VAL A 92 -16.53 -2.71 6.79
CA VAL A 92 -16.27 -1.58 7.70
C VAL A 92 -14.94 -1.84 8.42
N TYR A 93 -14.07 -0.84 8.39
CA TYR A 93 -12.76 -0.86 9.04
C TYR A 93 -12.63 0.31 10.00
N ALA A 94 -12.10 0.05 11.19
CA ALA A 94 -11.68 1.07 12.14
C ALA A 94 -10.16 1.09 12.16
N ASN A 95 -9.58 2.26 11.93
CA ASN A 95 -8.15 2.46 11.87
C ASN A 95 -7.71 3.32 13.05
N TYR A 96 -6.74 2.81 13.80
CA TYR A 96 -6.22 3.44 15.01
C TYR A 96 -4.77 3.86 14.82
N GLU A 97 -4.42 4.97 15.48
CA GLU A 97 -3.06 5.43 15.66
C GLU A 97 -2.74 5.37 17.16
N GLY A 98 -1.88 4.42 17.55
CA GLY A 98 -1.73 4.05 18.95
C GLY A 98 -3.05 3.56 19.55
N GLN A 99 -3.60 4.32 20.51
CA GLN A 99 -4.88 4.04 21.17
C GLN A 99 -6.03 4.90 20.64
N GLU A 100 -5.76 5.90 19.79
CA GLU A 100 -6.79 6.82 19.31
C GLU A 100 -7.42 6.33 18.00
N LEU A 101 -8.75 6.40 17.91
CA LEU A 101 -9.47 6.14 16.67
C LEU A 101 -9.23 7.30 15.70
N ARG A 102 -8.66 6.99 14.53
CA ARG A 102 -8.30 7.99 13.52
C ARG A 102 -9.29 8.04 12.38
N SER A 103 -9.78 6.88 11.94
CA SER A 103 -10.77 6.83 10.86
C SER A 103 -11.64 5.58 10.92
N ILE A 104 -12.85 5.69 10.37
CA ILE A 104 -13.70 4.55 10.03
C ILE A 104 -13.92 4.56 8.52
N SER A 105 -13.45 3.53 7.84
CA SER A 105 -13.66 3.35 6.40
C SER A 105 -14.83 2.40 6.15
N ILE A 106 -15.76 2.81 5.29
CA ILE A 106 -16.96 2.04 4.91
C ILE A 106 -17.03 1.85 3.38
N MET A 107 -17.17 0.60 2.91
CA MET A 107 -17.40 0.31 1.49
C MET A 107 -18.80 -0.27 1.35
N TYR A 108 -19.55 0.28 0.40
CA TYR A 108 -20.92 -0.16 0.11
C TYR A 108 -20.97 -0.99 -1.16
N LEU A 109 -20.20 -0.59 -2.18
CA LEU A 109 -20.24 -1.20 -3.49
C LEU A 109 -18.87 -1.13 -4.15
N ASP A 110 -18.41 -2.25 -4.69
CA ASP A 110 -17.17 -2.38 -5.44
C ASP A 110 -17.44 -3.23 -6.69
N SER A 111 -17.06 -2.73 -7.87
CA SER A 111 -17.40 -3.37 -9.14
C SER A 111 -16.65 -4.68 -9.35
N GLU A 112 -15.45 -4.81 -8.80
CA GLU A 112 -14.68 -6.04 -8.83
C GLU A 112 -15.37 -7.13 -7.99
N GLU A 113 -15.69 -6.84 -6.73
CA GLU A 113 -16.39 -7.78 -5.85
C GLU A 113 -17.75 -8.17 -6.42
N PHE A 114 -18.48 -7.20 -6.98
CA PHE A 114 -19.77 -7.42 -7.63
C PHE A 114 -19.66 -8.37 -8.83
N ILE A 115 -18.75 -8.07 -9.78
CA ILE A 115 -18.57 -8.89 -10.97
C ILE A 115 -18.11 -10.29 -10.58
N ARG A 116 -17.12 -10.42 -9.69
CA ARG A 116 -16.59 -11.71 -9.24
C ARG A 116 -17.66 -12.60 -8.62
N LYS A 117 -18.53 -12.06 -7.75
CA LYS A 117 -19.65 -12.81 -7.15
C LYS A 117 -20.65 -13.28 -8.21
N LYS A 118 -20.92 -12.47 -9.23
CA LYS A 118 -21.88 -12.79 -10.29
C LYS A 118 -21.32 -13.78 -11.32
N THR A 119 -20.03 -13.70 -11.65
CA THR A 119 -19.36 -14.62 -12.59
C THR A 119 -19.08 -15.98 -11.95
N SER A 120 -18.75 -16.03 -10.66
CA SER A 120 -18.58 -17.30 -9.93
C SER A 120 -19.86 -18.15 -9.89
N ASN A 121 -21.02 -17.51 -10.08
CA ASN A 121 -22.33 -18.15 -10.03
C ASN A 121 -22.94 -18.43 -11.42
N ASN A 122 -22.32 -18.00 -12.54
CA ASN A 122 -22.91 -18.16 -13.89
C ASN A 122 -21.85 -18.18 -15.02
N ILE A 123 -21.82 -19.29 -15.79
CA ILE A 123 -20.84 -19.59 -16.84
C ILE A 123 -21.06 -18.77 -18.14
N LYS A 124 -22.25 -18.21 -18.37
CA LYS A 124 -22.54 -17.30 -19.51
C LYS A 124 -22.87 -15.90 -19.01
N THR A 125 -21.85 -15.08 -18.74
CA THR A 125 -22.05 -13.73 -18.19
C THR A 125 -22.09 -12.66 -19.29
N ASN A 126 -23.25 -12.06 -19.52
CA ASN A 126 -23.40 -10.88 -20.37
C ASN A 126 -22.83 -9.64 -19.64
N LEU A 127 -21.61 -9.22 -20.01
CA LEU A 127 -20.93 -8.07 -19.41
C LEU A 127 -21.74 -6.77 -19.49
N THR A 128 -22.48 -6.56 -20.58
CA THR A 128 -23.34 -5.37 -20.74
C THR A 128 -24.49 -5.39 -19.75
N GLY A 129 -25.10 -6.57 -19.53
CA GLY A 129 -26.13 -6.76 -18.52
C GLY A 129 -25.62 -6.49 -17.11
N LEU A 130 -24.45 -7.01 -16.75
CA LEU A 130 -23.82 -6.79 -15.44
C LEU A 130 -23.50 -5.31 -15.19
N LYS A 131 -22.99 -4.60 -16.20
CA LYS A 131 -22.73 -3.15 -16.08
C LYS A 131 -24.01 -2.37 -15.82
N ARG A 132 -25.11 -2.70 -16.52
CA ARG A 132 -26.40 -2.07 -16.30
C ARG A 132 -26.95 -2.35 -14.91
N GLU A 133 -26.84 -3.59 -14.44
CA GLU A 133 -27.24 -3.96 -13.08
C GLU A 133 -26.40 -3.21 -12.03
N PHE A 134 -25.07 -3.16 -12.21
CA PHE A 134 -24.18 -2.41 -11.33
C PHE A 134 -24.57 -0.93 -11.24
N ARG A 135 -24.81 -0.27 -12.38
CA ARG A 135 -25.25 1.14 -12.43
C ARG A 135 -26.56 1.37 -11.69
N LYS A 136 -27.52 0.46 -11.83
CA LYS A 136 -28.81 0.55 -11.11
C LYS A 136 -28.57 0.52 -9.59
N ILE A 137 -27.82 -0.47 -9.11
CA ILE A 137 -27.50 -0.62 -7.68
C ILE A 137 -26.67 0.58 -7.19
N TYR A 138 -25.72 1.06 -7.99
CA TYR A 138 -24.91 2.22 -7.70
C TYR A 138 -25.79 3.46 -7.44
N ASN A 139 -26.69 3.78 -8.37
CA ASN A 139 -27.57 4.95 -8.25
C ASN A 139 -28.51 4.85 -7.04
N GLU A 140 -29.05 3.66 -6.76
CA GLU A 140 -29.90 3.42 -5.59
C GLU A 140 -29.15 3.63 -4.28
N ILE A 141 -27.94 3.08 -4.15
CA ILE A 141 -27.11 3.20 -2.95
C ILE A 141 -26.59 4.63 -2.78
N SER A 142 -26.10 5.27 -3.85
CA SER A 142 -25.51 6.61 -3.77
C SER A 142 -26.54 7.63 -3.33
N SER A 143 -27.72 7.66 -3.98
CA SER A 143 -28.80 8.58 -3.64
C SER A 143 -29.25 8.40 -2.18
N LYS A 144 -29.41 7.15 -1.72
CA LYS A 144 -29.82 6.89 -0.34
C LYS A 144 -28.76 7.32 0.69
N ILE A 145 -27.47 7.15 0.39
CA ILE A 145 -26.38 7.60 1.26
C ILE A 145 -26.35 9.13 1.29
N GLU A 146 -26.46 9.81 0.15
CA GLU A 146 -26.47 11.27 0.06
C GLU A 146 -27.65 11.87 0.85
N ASP A 147 -28.85 11.30 0.69
CA ASP A 147 -30.04 11.70 1.46
C ASP A 147 -29.84 11.54 2.96
N GLN A 148 -29.27 10.40 3.38
CA GLN A 148 -29.05 10.14 4.80
C GLN A 148 -27.94 11.02 5.37
N LEU A 149 -26.88 11.28 4.61
CA LEU A 149 -25.82 12.20 5.01
C LEU A 149 -26.36 13.62 5.15
N TYR A 150 -27.16 14.11 4.19
CA TYR A 150 -27.81 15.41 4.28
C TYR A 150 -28.71 15.53 5.51
N LYS A 151 -29.54 14.52 5.79
CA LYS A 151 -30.38 14.47 7.01
C LYS A 151 -29.56 14.52 8.29
N THR A 152 -28.40 13.87 8.30
CA THR A 152 -27.55 13.73 9.49
C THR A 152 -26.68 14.98 9.71
N SER A 153 -26.06 15.51 8.65
CA SER A 153 -25.18 16.70 8.73
C SER A 153 -25.96 18.01 8.74
N LYS A 154 -27.18 18.02 8.19
CA LYS A 154 -27.98 19.23 7.89
C LYS A 154 -27.22 20.24 7.02
N SER A 155 -26.31 19.74 6.18
CA SER A 155 -25.46 20.55 5.32
C SER A 155 -25.34 19.92 3.94
N THR A 156 -25.22 20.77 2.92
CA THR A 156 -24.75 20.33 1.60
C THR A 156 -23.28 19.92 1.70
N PRO A 157 -22.82 18.95 0.90
CA PRO A 157 -21.40 18.61 0.86
C PRO A 157 -20.58 19.74 0.24
N SER A 158 -19.30 19.78 0.58
CA SER A 158 -18.29 20.56 -0.15
C SER A 158 -17.43 19.64 -1.00
N ASP A 159 -17.11 20.09 -2.22
CA ASP A 159 -16.16 19.37 -3.09
C ASP A 159 -14.77 19.35 -2.45
N ALA A 160 -14.17 18.16 -2.38
CA ALA A 160 -12.84 17.94 -1.85
C ALA A 160 -12.05 16.98 -2.73
N PHE A 161 -10.73 16.98 -2.56
CA PHE A 161 -9.86 16.02 -3.21
C PHE A 161 -8.62 15.71 -2.38
N VAL A 162 -8.01 14.57 -2.66
CA VAL A 162 -6.70 14.17 -2.16
C VAL A 162 -5.82 13.76 -3.35
N GLY A 163 -4.58 14.24 -3.37
CA GLY A 163 -3.60 13.92 -4.41
C GLY A 163 -3.25 15.12 -5.29
N ASN A 164 -1.95 15.33 -5.46
CA ASN A 164 -1.39 16.43 -6.23
C ASN A 164 -1.46 16.13 -7.74
N THR A 165 -1.22 14.88 -8.12
CA THR A 165 -1.20 14.42 -9.50
C THR A 165 -2.61 14.17 -10.02
N LYS A 166 -2.92 14.64 -11.24
CA LYS A 166 -4.21 14.37 -11.88
C LYS A 166 -4.50 12.86 -12.02
N PHE A 167 -3.44 12.05 -12.09
CA PHE A 167 -3.54 10.60 -12.28
C PHE A 167 -3.99 9.84 -11.02
N LEU A 168 -3.55 10.27 -9.83
CA LEU A 168 -3.89 9.63 -8.55
C LEU A 168 -4.88 10.42 -7.70
N ARG A 169 -5.28 11.60 -8.15
CA ARG A 169 -6.26 12.43 -7.45
C ARG A 169 -7.58 11.69 -7.26
N THR A 170 -8.04 11.63 -6.01
CA THR A 170 -9.37 11.13 -5.66
C THR A 170 -10.23 12.30 -5.22
N TYR A 171 -11.43 12.37 -5.77
CA TYR A 171 -12.44 13.39 -5.44
C TYR A 171 -13.43 12.84 -4.42
N TYR A 172 -13.91 13.74 -3.57
CA TYR A 172 -14.78 13.46 -2.45
C TYR A 172 -15.85 14.54 -2.32
N ASN A 173 -17.01 14.13 -1.82
CA ASN A 173 -18.04 15.02 -1.29
C ASN A 173 -17.89 14.98 0.24
N ASP A 174 -17.38 16.06 0.83
CA ASP A 174 -17.13 16.15 2.27
C ASP A 174 -18.36 16.71 2.99
N TYR A 175 -18.87 15.98 3.98
CA TYR A 175 -19.95 16.38 4.88
C TYR A 175 -19.39 16.63 6.27
N GLN A 176 -19.78 17.73 6.90
CA GLN A 176 -19.29 18.10 8.22
C GLN A 176 -20.31 17.72 9.30
N ILE A 177 -19.88 16.94 10.29
CA ILE A 177 -20.71 16.56 11.44
C ILE A 177 -19.90 16.80 12.71
N ARG A 178 -20.17 17.91 13.41
CA ARG A 178 -19.42 18.33 14.61
C ARG A 178 -17.90 18.41 14.31
N ASP A 179 -17.10 17.64 15.05
CA ASP A 179 -15.65 17.49 14.94
C ASP A 179 -15.21 16.39 13.95
N LEU A 180 -16.15 15.83 13.19
CA LEU A 180 -15.91 14.81 12.19
C LEU A 180 -16.17 15.35 10.78
N THR A 181 -15.37 14.86 9.85
CA THR A 181 -15.57 15.02 8.41
C THR A 181 -15.86 13.65 7.82
N ILE A 182 -16.97 13.55 7.10
CA ILE A 182 -17.37 12.35 6.37
C ILE A 182 -17.09 12.58 4.89
N ARG A 183 -16.12 11.86 4.36
CA ARG A 183 -15.74 11.90 2.95
C ARG A 183 -16.47 10.82 2.18
N LEU A 184 -17.39 11.21 1.31
CA LEU A 184 -18.06 10.28 0.39
C LEU A 184 -17.31 10.25 -0.94
N CYS A 185 -16.89 9.07 -1.38
CA CYS A 185 -16.28 8.87 -2.70
C CYS A 185 -17.24 8.10 -3.61
N LEU A 186 -17.74 8.81 -4.61
CA LEU A 186 -18.62 8.30 -5.65
C LEU A 186 -17.81 8.15 -6.94
N LYS A 187 -17.37 6.93 -7.23
CA LYS A 187 -16.70 6.61 -8.51
C LYS A 187 -17.69 5.84 -9.38
N GLU A 188 -18.34 6.56 -10.28
CA GLU A 188 -19.27 5.96 -11.24
C GLU A 188 -18.66 4.74 -11.94
N ASP A 189 -19.46 3.69 -12.13
CA ASP A 189 -19.04 2.41 -12.71
C ASP A 189 -17.92 1.67 -11.95
N ASN A 190 -17.53 2.13 -10.76
CA ASN A 190 -16.42 1.54 -10.01
C ASN A 190 -16.79 1.24 -8.56
N SER A 191 -17.10 2.24 -7.73
CA SER A 191 -17.26 2.00 -6.29
C SER A 191 -18.01 3.11 -5.57
N ILE A 192 -18.62 2.76 -4.44
CA ILE A 192 -19.16 3.69 -3.44
C ILE A 192 -18.49 3.40 -2.11
N SER A 193 -17.73 4.37 -1.62
CA SER A 193 -17.05 4.28 -0.33
C SER A 193 -17.14 5.57 0.47
N LEU A 194 -17.00 5.46 1.78
CA LEU A 194 -17.12 6.56 2.72
C LEU A 194 -16.03 6.44 3.78
N ILE A 195 -15.47 7.56 4.22
CA ILE A 195 -14.52 7.59 5.33
C ILE A 195 -14.97 8.63 6.34
N ILE A 196 -15.15 8.22 7.59
CA ILE A 196 -15.35 9.12 8.72
C ILE A 196 -13.97 9.41 9.30
N LEU A 197 -13.63 10.68 9.46
CA LEU A 197 -12.36 11.18 9.97
C LEU A 197 -12.62 12.20 11.05
N ARG A 198 -11.69 12.35 12.00
CA ARG A 198 -11.62 13.58 12.78
C ARG A 198 -11.27 14.73 11.84
N SER A 199 -11.96 15.86 11.92
CA SER A 199 -11.75 16.98 10.99
C SER A 199 -10.32 17.52 11.03
N LYS A 200 -9.64 17.42 12.17
CA LYS A 200 -8.22 17.78 12.32
C LYS A 200 -7.27 16.89 11.50
N ASP A 201 -7.69 15.68 11.14
CA ASP A 201 -6.85 14.70 10.44
C ASP A 201 -7.05 14.75 8.91
N VAL A 202 -7.96 15.59 8.43
CA VAL A 202 -8.25 15.75 7.00
C VAL A 202 -7.05 16.34 6.27
N THR A 203 -6.60 15.70 5.18
CA THR A 203 -5.49 16.20 4.35
C THR A 203 -5.89 16.23 2.87
N LYS A 204 -5.15 17.02 2.09
CA LYS A 204 -5.22 17.08 0.62
C LYS A 204 -4.07 16.31 -0.06
N SER A 205 -3.11 15.82 0.72
CA SER A 205 -1.93 15.11 0.21
C SER A 205 -1.94 13.65 0.64
N TYR A 206 -1.44 12.76 -0.23
CA TYR A 206 -1.12 11.39 0.15
C TYR A 206 0.23 11.26 0.85
N LEU A 207 1.07 12.30 0.82
CA LEU A 207 2.33 12.30 1.55
C LEU A 207 2.05 12.33 3.06
N SER A 208 2.72 11.46 3.80
CA SER A 208 2.59 11.38 5.25
C SER A 208 3.00 12.70 5.92
N THR A 209 2.42 13.00 7.08
CA THR A 209 2.74 14.24 7.80
C THR A 209 4.22 14.28 8.18
N GLU A 210 4.79 13.15 8.59
CA GLU A 210 6.22 13.01 8.89
C GLU A 210 7.09 13.32 7.67
N ALA A 211 6.73 12.80 6.49
CA ALA A 211 7.49 13.04 5.28
C ALA A 211 7.34 14.49 4.80
N LYS A 212 6.15 15.07 4.95
CA LYS A 212 5.85 16.46 4.59
C LYS A 212 6.52 17.48 5.51
N ALA A 213 6.75 17.13 6.78
CA ALA A 213 7.38 18.00 7.77
C ALA A 213 8.90 18.14 7.58
N LEU A 214 9.52 17.27 6.79
CA LEU A 214 10.97 17.23 6.57
C LEU A 214 11.33 17.86 5.23
N ASP A 215 12.42 18.64 5.21
CA ASP A 215 12.99 19.11 3.94
C ASP A 215 13.69 17.98 3.17
N LYS A 216 14.12 18.24 1.93
CA LYS A 216 14.77 17.23 1.08
C LYS A 216 16.05 16.65 1.71
N ASN A 217 16.85 17.45 2.40
CA ASN A 217 18.10 16.99 3.03
C ASN A 217 17.80 16.15 4.27
N GLU A 218 16.84 16.57 5.09
CA GLU A 218 16.39 15.81 6.26
C GLU A 218 15.78 14.47 5.86
N ARG A 219 14.95 14.45 4.80
CA ARG A 219 14.42 13.20 4.24
C ARG A 219 15.53 12.27 3.78
N ARG A 220 16.54 12.76 3.05
CA ARG A 220 17.69 11.95 2.63
C ARG A 220 18.44 11.37 3.83
N LYS A 221 18.76 12.19 4.83
CA LYS A 221 19.41 11.73 6.07
C LYS A 221 18.58 10.68 6.82
N LYS A 222 17.25 10.83 6.84
CA LYS A 222 16.35 9.84 7.44
C LYS A 222 16.41 8.50 6.71
N LEU A 223 16.39 8.51 5.37
CA LEU A 223 16.47 7.28 4.58
C LEU A 223 17.84 6.61 4.68
N GLU A 224 18.92 7.37 4.67
CA GLU A 224 20.29 6.86 4.86
C GLU A 224 20.45 6.12 6.20
N LYS A 225 19.80 6.60 7.28
CA LYS A 225 19.79 5.92 8.58
C LYS A 225 19.07 4.57 8.57
N ASN A 226 18.20 4.31 7.61
CA ASN A 226 17.53 3.02 7.46
C ASN A 226 18.39 2.00 6.70
N VAL A 227 19.64 2.32 6.35
CA VAL A 227 20.57 1.36 5.76
C VAL A 227 21.38 0.70 6.88
N LEU A 228 21.14 -0.58 7.10
CA LEU A 228 21.95 -1.39 8.00
C LEU A 228 23.13 -2.01 7.25
N ILE A 229 24.29 -2.01 7.92
CA ILE A 229 25.49 -2.73 7.48
C ILE A 229 25.68 -3.90 8.44
N ASN A 230 25.60 -5.12 7.90
CA ASN A 230 25.76 -6.33 8.69
C ASN A 230 27.23 -6.80 8.67
N ASN A 231 27.60 -7.64 9.64
CA ASN A 231 28.97 -8.18 9.77
C ASN A 231 29.42 -9.01 8.57
N ASN A 232 28.48 -9.57 7.79
CA ASN A 232 28.77 -10.32 6.57
C ASN A 232 28.96 -9.43 5.32
N GLY A 233 28.97 -8.10 5.48
CA GLY A 233 29.12 -7.14 4.38
C GLY A 233 27.81 -6.75 3.69
N ASP A 234 26.66 -7.32 4.09
CA ASP A 234 25.36 -6.94 3.53
C ASP A 234 25.04 -5.48 3.90
N ARG A 235 24.58 -4.72 2.91
CA ARG A 235 23.93 -3.41 3.10
C ARG A 235 22.47 -3.56 2.75
N ASN A 236 21.57 -3.32 3.70
CA ASN A 236 20.14 -3.55 3.50
C ASN A 236 19.31 -2.40 4.06
N ILE A 237 18.31 -1.97 3.28
CA ILE A 237 17.29 -1.03 3.71
C ILE A 237 16.28 -1.77 4.58
N ILE A 238 16.12 -1.31 5.82
CA ILE A 238 15.10 -1.81 6.74
C ILE A 238 13.77 -1.07 6.58
N ASP A 239 12.73 -1.59 7.23
CA ASP A 239 11.41 -0.97 7.35
C ASP A 239 10.66 -0.71 6.04
N ILE A 240 11.12 -1.29 4.91
CA ILE A 240 10.28 -1.40 3.72
C ILE A 240 9.15 -2.39 4.04
N PRO A 241 7.88 -1.96 3.94
CA PRO A 241 6.75 -2.84 4.21
C PRO A 241 6.56 -3.88 3.11
N ILE A 242 5.86 -4.97 3.41
CA ILE A 242 5.47 -5.97 2.40
C ILE A 242 3.99 -5.87 2.14
N PHE A 243 3.63 -5.59 0.88
CA PHE A 243 2.24 -5.51 0.44
C PHE A 243 1.91 -6.84 -0.25
N GLN A 244 1.09 -7.70 0.35
CA GLN A 244 0.79 -9.01 -0.27
C GLN A 244 -0.21 -8.87 -1.42
N GLN A 245 0.16 -9.38 -2.60
CA GLN A 245 -0.72 -9.33 -3.78
C GLN A 245 -1.85 -10.39 -3.74
N GLY A 246 -1.68 -11.44 -2.92
CA GLY A 246 -2.59 -12.59 -2.90
C GLY A 246 -2.72 -13.22 -4.29
N LYS A 247 -3.96 -13.53 -4.71
CA LYS A 247 -4.25 -14.09 -6.04
C LYS A 247 -4.37 -13.03 -7.14
N ARG A 248 -4.20 -11.74 -6.83
CA ARG A 248 -4.34 -10.64 -7.80
C ARG A 248 -3.08 -10.54 -8.66
N PRO A 249 -3.15 -10.24 -9.97
CA PRO A 249 -1.99 -10.04 -10.83
C PRO A 249 -1.31 -8.66 -10.59
N TYR A 250 -1.07 -8.31 -9.33
CA TYR A 250 -0.71 -6.95 -8.88
C TYR A 250 0.77 -6.82 -8.48
N CYS A 251 1.66 -7.74 -8.88
CA CYS A 251 3.08 -7.69 -8.48
C CYS A 251 3.70 -6.29 -8.69
N ALA A 252 3.47 -5.66 -9.84
CA ALA A 252 4.00 -4.32 -10.14
C ALA A 252 3.32 -3.18 -9.35
N VAL A 253 2.05 -3.33 -8.96
CA VAL A 253 1.33 -2.34 -8.14
C VAL A 253 1.74 -2.47 -6.67
N ASN A 254 1.86 -3.69 -6.18
CA ASN A 254 2.24 -3.98 -4.80
C ASN A 254 3.68 -3.57 -4.52
N THR A 255 4.63 -3.90 -5.40
CA THR A 255 6.02 -3.46 -5.26
C THR A 255 6.16 -1.93 -5.36
N LEU A 256 5.34 -1.27 -6.19
CA LEU A 256 5.25 0.20 -6.19
C LEU A 256 4.72 0.73 -4.86
N GLY A 257 3.66 0.13 -4.33
CA GLY A 257 3.12 0.48 -3.02
C GLY A 257 4.17 0.32 -1.92
N MET A 258 4.90 -0.80 -1.90
CA MET A 258 5.97 -1.05 -0.92
C MET A 258 7.05 0.03 -0.95
N ALA A 259 7.59 0.33 -2.13
CA ALA A 259 8.65 1.33 -2.29
C ALA A 259 8.16 2.75 -1.97
N THR A 260 7.00 3.16 -2.51
CA THR A 260 6.49 4.53 -2.30
C THR A 260 5.94 4.73 -0.90
N TYR A 261 5.43 3.69 -0.24
CA TYR A 261 5.02 3.75 1.15
C TYR A 261 6.19 4.02 2.08
N TYR A 262 7.30 3.32 1.87
CA TYR A 262 8.55 3.59 2.56
C TYR A 262 9.04 5.03 2.34
N LEU A 263 8.80 5.61 1.16
CA LEU A 263 9.10 7.01 0.84
C LEU A 263 8.10 8.04 1.40
N GLY A 264 7.04 7.58 2.07
CA GLY A 264 6.04 8.42 2.74
C GLY A 264 4.67 8.47 2.05
N LEU A 265 4.45 7.75 0.95
CA LEU A 265 3.14 7.72 0.29
C LEU A 265 2.13 6.91 1.12
N ARG A 266 0.95 7.46 1.37
CA ARG A 266 -0.13 6.81 2.12
C ARG A 266 -1.31 6.53 1.20
N MET A 267 -1.12 5.53 0.34
CA MET A 267 -2.13 5.03 -0.59
C MET A 267 -2.20 3.51 -0.54
N SER A 268 -3.41 2.96 -0.63
CA SER A 268 -3.63 1.52 -0.74
C SER A 268 -3.24 1.00 -2.14
N THR A 269 -2.90 -0.29 -2.24
CA THR A 269 -2.67 -0.94 -3.55
C THR A 269 -3.88 -0.86 -4.46
N ASP A 270 -5.07 -0.90 -3.89
CA ASP A 270 -6.32 -0.87 -4.65
C ASP A 270 -6.56 0.53 -5.24
N ALA A 271 -6.20 1.59 -4.49
CA ALA A 271 -6.20 2.95 -5.02
C ALA A 271 -5.16 3.13 -6.16
N LEU A 272 -3.96 2.56 -6.00
CA LEU A 272 -2.93 2.58 -7.05
C LEU A 272 -3.37 1.80 -8.29
N ALA A 273 -3.96 0.61 -8.12
CA ALA A 273 -4.49 -0.21 -9.20
C ALA A 273 -5.62 0.50 -9.96
N ALA A 274 -6.53 1.15 -9.24
CA ALA A 274 -7.59 1.96 -9.82
C ALA A 274 -7.02 3.12 -10.67
N GLY A 275 -6.00 3.82 -10.16
CA GLY A 275 -5.27 4.86 -10.90
C GLY A 275 -4.67 4.35 -12.22
N ALA A 276 -4.04 3.17 -12.20
CA ALA A 276 -3.50 2.53 -13.41
C ALA A 276 -4.54 2.07 -14.43
N LYS A 277 -5.85 2.18 -14.12
CA LYS A 277 -6.96 1.60 -14.89
C LYS A 277 -6.77 0.10 -15.09
N PHE A 278 -6.22 -0.58 -14.09
CA PHE A 278 -5.94 -2.00 -14.16
C PHE A 278 -7.27 -2.76 -14.33
N ARG A 279 -7.43 -3.51 -15.43
CA ARG A 279 -8.65 -4.30 -15.68
C ARG A 279 -8.45 -5.69 -15.11
N TYR A 280 -9.47 -6.20 -14.45
CA TYR A 280 -9.42 -7.43 -13.64
C TYR A 280 -9.35 -8.76 -14.42
N ILE A 281 -9.00 -8.70 -15.71
CA ILE A 281 -8.92 -9.86 -16.60
C ILE A 281 -7.45 -10.19 -16.84
N ASP A 282 -6.84 -10.92 -15.89
CA ASP A 282 -5.59 -11.70 -15.97
C ASP A 282 -4.36 -11.08 -16.67
N SER A 283 -4.34 -9.77 -16.90
CA SER A 283 -3.28 -9.12 -17.66
C SER A 283 -3.16 -7.64 -17.34
N ALA A 284 -1.91 -7.19 -17.19
CA ALA A 284 -1.55 -5.77 -17.20
C ALA A 284 -1.69 -5.12 -18.60
N LYS A 285 -2.12 -5.87 -19.63
CA LYS A 285 -2.24 -5.36 -21.01
C LYS A 285 -3.26 -4.21 -21.07
N GLY A 286 -2.79 -3.03 -21.49
CA GLY A 286 -3.57 -1.80 -21.56
C GLY A 286 -3.60 -0.97 -20.27
N SER A 287 -2.94 -1.42 -19.20
CA SER A 287 -2.74 -0.62 -17.99
C SER A 287 -1.72 0.50 -18.21
N LYS A 288 -1.91 1.62 -17.52
CA LYS A 288 -1.00 2.78 -17.58
C LYS A 288 0.07 2.72 -16.50
N MET A 289 0.74 1.57 -16.35
CA MET A 289 1.68 1.33 -15.23
C MET A 289 2.84 2.32 -15.15
N LEU A 290 3.38 2.76 -16.29
CA LEU A 290 4.48 3.73 -16.29
C LEU A 290 4.01 5.11 -15.82
N ASP A 291 2.79 5.53 -16.19
CA ASP A 291 2.20 6.77 -15.72
C ASP A 291 1.85 6.66 -14.23
N LEU A 292 1.37 5.50 -13.78
CA LEU A 292 1.17 5.19 -12.37
C LEU A 292 2.47 5.36 -11.57
N TYR A 293 3.58 4.75 -12.03
CA TYR A 293 4.85 4.82 -11.33
C TYR A 293 5.36 6.27 -11.22
N ARG A 294 5.21 7.07 -12.29
CA ARG A 294 5.58 8.50 -12.29
C ARG A 294 4.70 9.28 -11.32
N ALA A 295 3.39 9.09 -11.37
CA ALA A 295 2.46 9.77 -10.48
C ALA A 295 2.71 9.41 -9.01
N ALA A 296 2.95 8.13 -8.70
CA ALA A 296 3.24 7.71 -7.32
C ALA A 296 4.59 8.26 -6.82
N ALA A 297 5.60 8.37 -7.70
CA ALA A 297 6.85 9.05 -7.37
C ALA A 297 6.60 10.53 -7.05
N GLU A 298 5.84 11.24 -7.90
CA GLU A 298 5.52 12.66 -7.69
C GLU A 298 4.68 12.91 -6.41
N GLU A 299 3.68 12.07 -6.12
CA GLU A 299 2.91 12.12 -4.86
C GLU A 299 3.78 11.86 -3.63
N SER A 300 4.86 11.07 -3.78
CA SER A 300 5.87 10.84 -2.73
C SER A 300 6.95 11.92 -2.69
N GLU A 301 6.80 13.01 -3.46
CA GLU A 301 7.79 14.08 -3.65
C GLU A 301 9.17 13.53 -4.06
N THR A 302 9.17 12.53 -4.92
CA THR A 302 10.36 11.96 -5.54
C THR A 302 10.28 12.04 -7.05
N THR A 303 11.42 11.84 -7.70
CA THR A 303 11.49 11.68 -9.16
C THR A 303 11.78 10.22 -9.49
N LEU A 304 11.25 9.76 -10.62
CA LEU A 304 11.43 8.40 -11.09
C LEU A 304 12.34 8.35 -12.31
N GLN A 305 13.41 7.56 -12.24
CA GLN A 305 14.27 7.26 -13.37
C GLN A 305 14.09 5.81 -13.79
N ARG A 306 13.78 5.60 -15.08
CA ARG A 306 13.66 4.25 -15.65
C ARG A 306 14.94 3.82 -16.37
N GLY A 307 15.46 2.65 -16.02
CA GLY A 307 16.48 1.90 -16.75
C GLY A 307 15.87 0.81 -17.64
N ARG A 308 16.63 0.37 -18.65
CA ARG A 308 16.26 -0.75 -19.53
C ARG A 308 16.56 -2.12 -18.89
N SER A 309 17.60 -2.18 -18.07
CA SER A 309 17.98 -3.32 -17.26
C SER A 309 18.48 -2.83 -15.90
N PHE A 310 18.70 -3.76 -14.98
CA PHE A 310 19.42 -3.52 -13.74
C PHE A 310 20.90 -3.23 -14.05
N ASP A 311 21.53 -2.43 -13.20
CA ASP A 311 22.96 -2.10 -13.26
C ASP A 311 23.46 -2.07 -11.82
N PHE A 312 24.34 -3.00 -11.47
CA PHE A 312 24.72 -3.20 -10.07
C PHE A 312 25.43 -1.98 -9.46
N LYS A 313 26.36 -1.37 -10.20
CA LYS A 313 27.12 -0.20 -9.72
C LYS A 313 26.22 1.01 -9.47
N ARG A 314 25.22 1.22 -10.34
CA ARG A 314 24.21 2.26 -10.15
C ARG A 314 23.33 1.92 -8.97
N ALA A 315 22.86 0.67 -8.86
CA ALA A 315 22.00 0.25 -7.77
C ALA A 315 22.62 0.48 -6.39
N GLN A 316 23.91 0.17 -6.22
CA GLN A 316 24.65 0.44 -4.98
C GLN A 316 24.51 1.90 -4.53
N LYS A 317 24.66 2.87 -5.44
CA LYS A 317 24.56 4.31 -5.12
C LYS A 317 23.18 4.76 -4.63
N TYR A 318 22.12 4.04 -4.99
CA TYR A 318 20.76 4.32 -4.54
C TYR A 318 20.47 3.60 -3.22
N LEU A 319 20.86 2.33 -3.12
CA LEU A 319 20.66 1.51 -1.92
C LEU A 319 21.44 2.05 -0.72
N GLU A 320 22.67 2.55 -0.94
CA GLU A 320 23.47 3.24 0.09
C GLU A 320 22.80 4.52 0.63
N LYS A 321 21.91 5.13 -0.15
CA LYS A 321 21.13 6.32 0.24
C LYS A 321 19.77 5.97 0.84
N GLY A 322 19.54 4.69 1.11
CA GLY A 322 18.27 4.21 1.62
C GLY A 322 17.12 4.26 0.63
N LEU A 323 17.40 4.30 -0.69
CA LEU A 323 16.36 4.38 -1.73
C LEU A 323 16.12 2.98 -2.34
N PRO A 324 14.95 2.36 -2.14
CA PRO A 324 14.64 1.07 -2.74
C PRO A 324 14.53 1.19 -4.27
N ILE A 325 14.77 0.07 -4.95
CA ILE A 325 14.70 0.00 -6.41
C ILE A 325 13.65 -1.03 -6.78
N ILE A 326 12.78 -0.71 -7.74
CA ILE A 326 11.86 -1.70 -8.30
C ILE A 326 12.47 -2.24 -9.59
N VAL A 327 12.45 -3.56 -9.76
CA VAL A 327 12.84 -4.23 -11.00
C VAL A 327 11.67 -5.00 -11.57
N TRP A 328 11.48 -4.91 -12.88
CA TRP A 328 10.66 -5.84 -13.62
C TRP A 328 11.59 -6.82 -14.32
N ARG A 329 11.41 -8.10 -14.01
CA ARG A 329 12.32 -9.18 -14.42
C ARG A 329 11.54 -10.39 -14.90
N ARG A 330 12.22 -11.20 -15.68
CA ARG A 330 11.80 -12.56 -15.99
C ARG A 330 12.03 -13.45 -14.77
N PHE A 331 11.14 -14.41 -14.62
CA PHE A 331 10.97 -15.18 -13.39
C PHE A 331 10.83 -16.67 -13.70
N SER A 332 11.40 -17.51 -12.83
CA SER A 332 11.11 -18.94 -12.80
C SER A 332 11.01 -19.43 -11.35
N PHE A 333 10.10 -20.38 -11.11
CA PHE A 333 9.91 -20.99 -9.79
C PHE A 333 11.17 -21.70 -9.28
N TYR A 334 11.90 -22.35 -10.18
CA TYR A 334 13.15 -23.03 -9.84
C TYR A 334 14.19 -22.05 -9.29
N ARG A 335 14.45 -20.94 -9.97
CA ARG A 335 15.41 -19.93 -9.49
C ARG A 335 14.95 -19.30 -8.18
N ASP A 336 13.65 -19.06 -8.03
CA ASP A 336 13.08 -18.51 -6.79
C ASP A 336 13.31 -19.39 -5.56
N GLN A 337 13.33 -20.72 -5.73
CA GLN A 337 13.68 -21.66 -4.66
C GLN A 337 15.14 -21.50 -4.24
N LEU A 338 16.06 -21.37 -5.20
CA LEU A 338 17.47 -21.09 -4.93
C LEU A 338 17.64 -19.76 -4.20
N HIS A 339 16.94 -18.71 -4.65
CA HIS A 339 16.98 -17.39 -4.01
C HIS A 339 16.46 -17.41 -2.57
N SER A 340 15.45 -18.24 -2.31
CA SER A 340 14.88 -18.46 -0.98
C SER A 340 15.79 -19.30 -0.08
N ALA A 341 16.52 -20.28 -0.63
CA ALA A 341 17.52 -21.05 0.09
C ALA A 341 18.73 -20.18 0.45
N ALA A 342 19.17 -19.31 -0.46
CA ALA A 342 20.27 -18.39 -0.22
C ALA A 342 19.96 -17.36 0.88
N ALA A 343 18.71 -16.94 1.02
CA ALA A 343 18.24 -16.14 2.16
C ALA A 343 18.47 -16.82 3.52
N LYS A 344 18.58 -18.16 3.53
CA LYS A 344 18.81 -19.00 4.72
C LYS A 344 20.26 -19.48 4.84
N GLY A 345 21.17 -18.93 4.04
CA GLY A 345 22.61 -19.23 4.10
C GLY A 345 23.11 -20.29 3.11
N ALA A 346 22.27 -20.78 2.19
CA ALA A 346 22.77 -21.59 1.08
C ALA A 346 23.61 -20.74 0.11
N GLU A 347 24.63 -21.33 -0.50
CA GLU A 347 25.39 -20.66 -1.55
C GLU A 347 24.57 -20.60 -2.85
N LEU A 348 24.66 -19.46 -3.55
CA LEU A 348 24.12 -19.33 -4.89
C LEU A 348 25.02 -20.08 -5.88
N PRO A 349 24.47 -20.72 -6.92
CA PRO A 349 25.28 -21.33 -7.97
C PRO A 349 26.24 -20.32 -8.60
N ALA A 350 27.47 -20.74 -8.86
CA ALA A 350 28.41 -19.95 -9.64
C ALA A 350 27.83 -19.72 -11.05
N PRO A 351 28.00 -18.52 -11.64
CA PRO A 351 27.38 -18.15 -12.91
C PRO A 351 28.15 -18.73 -14.11
N THR A 352 28.29 -20.06 -14.17
CA THR A 352 28.89 -20.81 -15.28
C THR A 352 27.99 -20.76 -16.52
N LYS A 353 28.47 -21.27 -17.65
CA LYS A 353 27.66 -21.35 -18.88
C LYS A 353 26.40 -22.20 -18.67
N GLU A 354 26.54 -23.29 -17.91
CA GLU A 354 25.48 -24.22 -17.55
C GLU A 354 24.44 -23.51 -16.67
N ASP A 355 24.85 -22.82 -15.60
CA ASP A 355 23.93 -22.07 -14.73
C ASP A 355 23.20 -20.95 -15.50
N ARG A 356 23.93 -20.17 -16.29
CA ARG A 356 23.36 -19.07 -17.09
C ARG A 356 22.32 -19.55 -18.09
N SER A 357 22.44 -20.77 -18.59
CA SER A 357 21.44 -21.34 -19.51
C SER A 357 20.10 -21.64 -18.83
N GLN A 358 20.07 -21.68 -17.49
CA GLN A 358 18.86 -21.87 -16.69
C GLN A 358 18.22 -20.55 -16.25
N TRP A 359 18.84 -19.40 -16.54
CA TRP A 359 18.27 -18.10 -16.20
C TRP A 359 17.07 -17.79 -17.10
N PRO A 360 15.96 -17.28 -16.54
CA PRO A 360 14.80 -16.92 -17.34
C PRO A 360 15.11 -15.63 -18.11
N ILE A 361 15.50 -15.73 -19.37
CA ILE A 361 15.87 -14.57 -20.21
C ILE A 361 14.98 -14.41 -21.44
N SER A 362 14.11 -15.38 -21.71
CA SER A 362 13.20 -15.34 -22.86
C SER A 362 12.13 -14.27 -22.66
N LYS A 363 11.64 -13.71 -23.78
CA LYS A 363 10.50 -12.79 -23.75
C LYS A 363 9.19 -13.47 -23.35
N ASP A 364 9.14 -14.80 -23.49
CA ASP A 364 7.99 -15.62 -23.15
C ASP A 364 8.04 -16.12 -21.70
N ASP A 365 9.18 -15.95 -21.01
CA ASP A 365 9.28 -16.29 -19.60
C ASP A 365 8.36 -15.40 -18.75
N PRO A 366 7.74 -15.93 -17.68
CA PRO A 366 6.87 -15.17 -16.80
C PRO A 366 7.51 -13.87 -16.31
N GLY A 367 6.76 -12.78 -16.32
CA GLY A 367 7.19 -11.50 -15.76
C GLY A 367 6.86 -11.40 -14.28
N HIS A 368 7.78 -10.85 -13.49
CA HIS A 368 7.55 -10.49 -12.09
C HIS A 368 8.16 -9.12 -11.77
N ALA A 369 7.63 -8.49 -10.72
CA ALA A 369 8.17 -7.24 -10.20
C ALA A 369 8.65 -7.47 -8.77
N SER A 370 9.88 -7.05 -8.48
CA SER A 370 10.55 -7.25 -7.19
C SER A 370 11.04 -5.90 -6.64
N VAL A 371 11.17 -5.79 -5.32
CA VAL A 371 11.81 -4.64 -4.66
C VAL A 371 13.22 -5.06 -4.24
N ILE A 372 14.24 -4.40 -4.78
CA ILE A 372 15.62 -4.53 -4.32
C ILE A 372 15.81 -3.62 -3.11
N THR A 373 16.30 -4.21 -2.04
CA THR A 373 16.40 -3.60 -0.72
C THR A 373 17.85 -3.50 -0.27
N GLY A 374 18.76 -4.25 -0.88
CA GLY A 374 20.14 -4.27 -0.45
C GLY A 374 21.06 -4.98 -1.43
N PHE A 375 22.32 -5.10 -1.03
CA PHE A 375 23.35 -5.79 -1.76
C PHE A 375 24.48 -6.26 -0.84
N ASN A 376 25.28 -7.19 -1.36
CA ASN A 376 26.59 -7.51 -0.82
C ASN A 376 27.62 -7.29 -1.94
N LYS A 377 28.57 -6.38 -1.70
CA LYS A 377 29.53 -5.98 -2.73
C LYS A 377 30.56 -7.08 -3.02
N ASP A 378 30.97 -7.79 -1.98
CA ASP A 378 32.09 -8.73 -2.05
C ASP A 378 31.65 -10.04 -2.72
N THR A 379 30.41 -10.47 -2.47
CA THR A 379 29.82 -11.65 -3.11
C THR A 379 29.11 -11.32 -4.44
N GLY A 380 28.90 -10.05 -4.75
CA GLY A 380 28.19 -9.62 -5.96
C GLY A 380 26.70 -9.97 -5.94
N GLU A 381 26.09 -10.01 -4.77
CA GLU A 381 24.69 -10.38 -4.55
C GLU A 381 23.79 -9.16 -4.39
N VAL A 382 22.54 -9.30 -4.81
CA VAL A 382 21.45 -8.36 -4.51
C VAL A 382 20.49 -9.00 -3.51
N ILE A 383 20.00 -8.18 -2.59
CA ILE A 383 19.01 -8.55 -1.57
C ILE A 383 17.68 -7.93 -1.98
N PHE A 384 16.63 -8.75 -2.04
CA PHE A 384 15.33 -8.33 -2.52
C PHE A 384 14.18 -8.95 -1.74
N MET A 385 12.98 -8.44 -1.98
CA MET A 385 11.74 -8.99 -1.47
C MET A 385 10.64 -9.00 -2.52
N GLU A 386 9.72 -9.96 -2.37
CA GLU A 386 8.59 -10.16 -3.27
C GLU A 386 7.25 -9.86 -2.59
N SER A 387 6.24 -9.52 -3.39
CA SER A 387 4.89 -9.21 -2.89
C SER A 387 4.05 -10.44 -2.47
N TRP A 388 4.67 -11.57 -2.13
CA TRP A 388 3.97 -12.82 -1.77
C TRP A 388 3.88 -13.12 -0.28
N GLY A 389 4.56 -12.37 0.58
CA GLY A 389 4.49 -12.59 2.03
C GLY A 389 5.76 -12.24 2.77
N ILE A 390 5.71 -12.29 4.11
CA ILE A 390 6.86 -11.93 4.96
C ILE A 390 8.07 -12.87 4.75
N ASN A 391 7.79 -14.12 4.37
CA ASN A 391 8.78 -15.15 4.10
C ASN A 391 9.61 -14.89 2.82
N THR A 392 9.27 -13.88 2.02
CA THR A 392 10.04 -13.50 0.84
C THR A 392 11.03 -12.37 1.11
N ARG A 393 11.12 -11.87 2.34
CA ARG A 393 12.08 -10.84 2.72
C ARG A 393 13.50 -11.41 2.64
N ASN A 394 14.45 -10.57 2.23
CA ASN A 394 15.87 -10.89 2.18
C ASN A 394 16.24 -12.06 1.25
N LYS A 395 15.45 -12.32 0.21
CA LYS A 395 15.89 -13.23 -0.86
C LYS A 395 17.16 -12.70 -1.49
N ARG A 396 18.02 -13.62 -1.95
CA ARG A 396 19.34 -13.29 -2.50
C ARG A 396 19.46 -13.85 -3.91
N MET A 397 20.00 -13.07 -4.84
CA MET A 397 20.39 -13.55 -6.17
C MET A 397 21.69 -12.87 -6.60
N LEU A 398 22.39 -13.45 -7.57
CA LEU A 398 23.56 -12.80 -8.14
C LEU A 398 23.14 -11.55 -8.89
N ALA A 399 23.91 -10.46 -8.75
CA ALA A 399 23.64 -9.23 -9.48
C ALA A 399 23.66 -9.47 -11.00
N SER A 400 24.55 -10.33 -11.49
CA SER A 400 24.64 -10.71 -12.91
C SER A 400 23.41 -11.46 -13.42
N GLU A 401 22.77 -12.29 -12.58
CA GLU A 401 21.48 -12.91 -12.91
C GLU A 401 20.39 -11.84 -13.03
N LEU A 402 20.34 -10.89 -12.10
CA LEU A 402 19.35 -9.82 -12.16
C LEU A 402 19.55 -8.90 -13.39
N GLU A 403 20.80 -8.58 -13.72
CA GLU A 403 21.15 -7.81 -14.93
C GLU A 403 20.67 -8.52 -16.20
N ALA A 404 20.82 -9.84 -16.29
CA ALA A 404 20.40 -10.63 -17.44
C ALA A 404 18.88 -10.81 -17.55
N THR A 405 18.18 -10.93 -16.42
CA THR A 405 16.75 -11.26 -16.37
C THR A 405 15.84 -10.02 -16.33
N SER A 406 16.38 -8.85 -15.97
CA SER A 406 15.62 -7.59 -15.88
C SER A 406 15.38 -6.93 -17.24
N TYR A 407 14.16 -6.41 -17.43
CA TYR A 407 13.76 -5.68 -18.65
C TYR A 407 13.19 -4.28 -18.36
N ALA A 408 13.09 -3.90 -17.08
CA ALA A 408 12.94 -2.52 -16.64
C ALA A 408 13.41 -2.37 -15.19
N THR A 409 13.99 -1.21 -14.87
CA THR A 409 14.39 -0.87 -13.51
C THR A 409 13.93 0.54 -13.18
N PHE A 410 13.51 0.78 -11.95
CA PHE A 410 12.94 2.04 -11.51
C PHE A 410 13.67 2.53 -10.27
N TYR A 411 14.35 3.66 -10.41
CA TYR A 411 15.12 4.32 -9.37
C TYR A 411 14.38 5.56 -8.90
N PHE A 412 14.08 5.65 -7.60
CA PHE A 412 13.52 6.85 -6.99
C PHE A 412 14.64 7.80 -6.58
N LYS A 413 14.41 9.11 -6.65
CA LYS A 413 15.35 10.14 -6.23
C LYS A 413 14.64 11.29 -5.52
N ILE A 414 15.14 11.67 -4.35
CA ILE A 414 14.77 12.87 -3.59
C ILE A 414 15.67 14.03 -3.98
#